data_AF-A0A920N069-F1
#
_entry.id   AF-A0A920N069-F1
#
_cell.length_a   1.000
_cell.length_b   1.000
_cell.length_c   1.000
_cell.angle_alpha   90.00
_cell.angle_beta   90.00
_cell.angle_gamma   90.00
#
_symmetry.space_group_name_H-M   'P 1'
#
loop_
_entity.id
_entity.type
_entity.pdbx_description
1 polymer ?
#
loop_
_entity_poly.entity_id
_entity_poly.type
_entity_poly.pdbx_seq_one_letter_code
_entity_poly.pdbx_strand_id
1 'polypeptide(L)'
;MFADGFVHAMSVAVRTSFEPGQPDTVLVATRKEVLALWDDDGDLVADRRRRILHLDTPGNYPHNGLAGFAFDGRGHMFIGLGENLGANYKLIGSDGTTLAGGGEGGNIYRCRPDGSELKWFATGFWNPHASCVDTFGRLFSVDKIRTACLRAA
;
A
#
# COMPACT_ATOMS: atom_id res chain seq x y z
N MET A 1 -14.89 9.63 9.28
CA MET A 1 -13.94 8.95 10.17
C MET A 1 -12.68 9.79 10.41
N PHE A 2 -12.30 9.93 11.67
CA PHE A 2 -11.12 10.59 12.22
C PHE A 2 -10.22 9.52 12.86
N ALA A 3 -8.92 9.63 12.63
CA ALA A 3 -7.90 8.81 13.27
C ALA A 3 -6.57 9.57 13.27
N ASP A 4 -5.78 9.42 14.33
CA ASP A 4 -4.48 10.07 14.49
C ASP A 4 -3.41 9.11 15.03
N GLY A 5 -2.28 9.64 15.50
CA GLY A 5 -1.18 8.83 16.06
C GLY A 5 -0.33 8.08 15.03
N PHE A 6 -0.52 8.34 13.73
CA PHE A 6 0.30 7.74 12.69
C PHE A 6 1.67 8.42 12.58
N VAL A 7 2.72 7.61 12.44
CA VAL A 7 4.08 8.09 12.13
C VAL A 7 4.29 7.96 10.63
N HIS A 8 4.64 9.07 9.97
CA HIS A 8 4.91 9.13 8.53
C HIS A 8 3.74 8.56 7.70
N ALA A 9 2.50 9.02 7.93
CA ALA A 9 1.38 8.74 7.04
C ALA A 9 1.63 9.39 5.67
N MET A 10 1.42 8.63 4.59
CA MET A 10 1.82 9.06 3.24
C MET A 10 0.72 8.89 2.20
N SER A 11 -0.19 7.93 2.36
CA SER A 11 -1.24 7.67 1.39
C SER A 11 -2.51 7.18 2.08
N VAL A 12 -3.65 7.51 1.51
CA VAL A 12 -4.96 7.09 1.98
C VAL A 12 -5.79 6.59 0.81
N ALA A 13 -6.58 5.56 1.03
CA ALA A 13 -7.60 5.09 0.11
C ALA A 13 -8.87 4.75 0.87
N VAL A 14 -10.03 5.00 0.27
CA VAL A 14 -11.34 4.65 0.84
C VAL A 14 -11.94 3.53 -0.01
N ARG A 15 -12.41 2.47 0.65
CA ARG A 15 -13.13 1.37 0.03
C ARG A 15 -14.54 1.33 0.59
N THR A 16 -15.49 1.70 -0.24
CA THR A 16 -16.91 1.65 0.11
C THR A 16 -17.40 0.20 0.14
N SER A 17 -18.10 -0.15 1.22
CA SER A 17 -18.85 -1.40 1.30
C SER A 17 -20.20 -1.21 0.62
N PHE A 18 -20.59 -2.16 -0.23
CA PHE A 18 -21.94 -2.22 -0.81
C PHE A 18 -22.83 -3.24 -0.08
N GLU A 19 -22.29 -3.92 0.93
CA GLU A 19 -23.02 -4.87 1.76
C GLU A 19 -23.72 -4.13 2.91
N PRO A 20 -25.05 -4.28 3.07
CA PRO A 20 -25.77 -3.66 4.17
C PRO A 20 -25.19 -4.04 5.53
N GLY A 21 -24.90 -3.05 6.37
CA GLY A 21 -24.37 -3.26 7.72
C GLY A 21 -22.87 -3.56 7.80
N GLN A 22 -22.15 -3.60 6.68
CA GLN A 22 -20.69 -3.64 6.68
C GLN A 22 -20.14 -2.22 6.47
N PRO A 23 -19.30 -1.70 7.38
CA PRO A 23 -18.79 -0.34 7.28
C PRO A 23 -17.76 -0.20 6.15
N ASP A 24 -17.62 1.03 5.66
CA ASP A 24 -16.54 1.40 4.76
C ASP A 24 -15.19 1.14 5.42
N THR A 25 -14.18 0.85 4.59
CA THR A 25 -12.80 0.68 5.05
C THR A 25 -11.94 1.83 4.57
N VAL A 26 -11.21 2.48 5.48
CA VAL A 26 -10.14 3.42 5.11
C VAL A 26 -8.80 2.73 5.27
N LEU A 27 -8.04 2.71 4.17
CA LEU A 27 -6.67 2.22 4.14
C LEU A 27 -5.72 3.39 4.31
N VAL A 28 -4.79 3.28 5.27
CA VAL A 28 -3.73 4.26 5.51
C VAL A 28 -2.40 3.59 5.30
N ALA A 29 -1.61 4.10 4.36
CA ALA A 29 -0.21 3.73 4.22
C ALA A 29 0.65 4.70 5.02
N THR A 30 1.49 4.15 5.88
CA THR A 30 2.60 4.83 6.53
C THR A 30 3.91 4.35 5.92
N ARG A 31 5.03 4.96 6.31
CA ARG A 31 6.36 4.47 5.93
C ARG A 31 6.55 2.97 6.23
N LYS A 32 5.98 2.41 7.31
CA LYS A 32 6.22 1.02 7.74
C LYS A 32 5.04 0.07 7.55
N GLU A 33 3.83 0.56 7.35
CA GLU A 33 2.64 -0.29 7.43
C GLU A 33 1.53 0.19 6.49
N VAL A 34 0.75 -0.75 5.97
CA VAL A 34 -0.61 -0.48 5.50
C VAL A 34 -1.58 -0.91 6.58
N LEU A 35 -2.50 -0.03 6.95
CA LEU A 35 -3.49 -0.21 7.99
C LEU A 35 -4.87 -0.09 7.38
N ALA A 36 -5.79 -0.93 7.83
CA ALA A 36 -7.22 -0.79 7.58
C ALA A 36 -7.91 -0.28 8.85
N LEU A 37 -8.79 0.70 8.66
CA LEU A 37 -9.55 1.37 9.71
C LEU A 37 -11.04 1.27 9.40
N TRP A 38 -11.85 1.11 10.44
CA TRP A 38 -13.30 1.07 10.36
C TRP A 38 -13.91 1.95 11.44
N ASP A 39 -15.06 2.53 11.10
CA ASP A 39 -15.99 3.26 11.96
C ASP A 39 -17.25 2.40 11.98
N ASP A 40 -17.49 1.74 13.11
CA ASP A 40 -18.52 0.72 13.27
C ASP A 40 -19.83 1.30 13.84
N ASP A 41 -19.77 2.45 14.51
CA ASP A 41 -20.91 3.07 15.18
C ASP A 41 -21.42 4.37 14.52
N GLY A 42 -20.70 4.88 13.51
CA GLY A 42 -21.09 6.02 12.71
C GLY A 42 -20.78 7.38 13.35
N ASP A 43 -19.95 7.42 14.40
CA ASP A 43 -19.55 8.66 15.07
C ASP A 43 -18.44 9.44 14.34
N LEU A 44 -17.96 8.90 13.20
CA LEU A 44 -16.86 9.43 12.42
C LEU A 44 -15.52 9.36 13.16
N VAL A 45 -15.28 8.37 14.01
CA VAL A 45 -14.01 8.01 14.63
C VAL A 45 -13.66 6.56 14.29
N ALA A 46 -12.37 6.23 14.19
CA ALA A 46 -11.96 4.86 13.91
C ALA A 46 -12.03 3.99 15.18
N ASP A 47 -12.93 3.00 15.18
CA ASP A 47 -13.11 2.03 16.27
C ASP A 47 -12.11 0.87 16.21
N ARG A 48 -11.81 0.42 14.99
CA ARG A 48 -10.96 -0.73 14.74
C ARG A 48 -9.82 -0.39 13.81
N ARG A 49 -8.64 -0.94 14.13
CA ARG A 49 -7.44 -0.90 13.29
C ARG A 49 -6.91 -2.32 13.08
N ARG A 50 -6.60 -2.65 11.83
CA ARG A 50 -5.92 -3.90 11.47
C ARG A 50 -4.72 -3.60 10.58
N ARG A 51 -3.60 -4.27 10.84
CA ARG A 51 -2.43 -4.22 9.95
C ARG A 51 -2.63 -5.17 8.76
N ILE A 52 -2.42 -4.62 7.57
CA ILE A 52 -2.57 -5.31 6.28
C ILE A 52 -1.19 -5.71 5.74
N LEU A 53 -0.24 -4.78 5.74
CA LEU A 53 1.15 -5.01 5.36
C LEU A 53 2.09 -4.44 6.42
N HIS A 54 3.24 -5.08 6.62
CA HIS A 54 4.31 -4.60 7.48
C HIS A 54 5.65 -4.61 6.75
N LEU A 55 6.35 -3.48 6.79
CA LEU A 55 7.68 -3.30 6.23
C LEU A 55 8.71 -3.26 7.36
N ASP A 56 9.40 -4.38 7.54
CA ASP A 56 10.50 -4.56 8.48
C ASP A 56 11.83 -4.18 7.81
N THR A 57 12.52 -3.20 8.37
CA THR A 57 13.71 -2.58 7.77
C THR A 57 14.34 -1.56 8.72
N PRO A 58 15.68 -1.39 8.68
CA PRO A 58 16.37 -0.35 9.42
C PRO A 58 16.20 1.05 8.80
N GLY A 59 15.76 1.16 7.53
CA GLY A 59 15.55 2.45 6.90
C GLY A 59 14.54 3.29 7.69
N ASN A 60 14.72 4.61 7.77
CA ASN A 60 13.77 5.46 8.51
C ASN A 60 13.54 6.85 7.89
N TYR A 61 13.88 7.00 6.61
CA TYR A 61 13.53 8.22 5.89
C TYR A 61 12.01 8.27 5.63
N PRO A 62 11.30 9.36 5.95
CA PRO A 62 9.83 9.36 5.88
C PRO A 62 9.28 9.16 4.47
N HIS A 63 9.97 9.65 3.44
CA HIS A 63 9.44 9.78 2.08
C HIS A 63 9.88 8.67 1.11
N ASN A 64 10.29 7.49 1.60
CA ASN A 64 10.65 6.34 0.75
C ASN A 64 10.08 5.01 1.27
N GLY A 65 9.01 5.07 2.07
CA GLY A 65 8.29 3.88 2.53
C GLY A 65 7.11 3.50 1.64
N LEU A 66 6.10 2.86 2.24
CA LEU A 66 4.88 2.43 1.56
C LEU A 66 3.96 3.62 1.25
N ALA A 67 3.57 3.78 -0.01
CA ALA A 67 2.59 4.76 -0.46
C ALA A 67 2.12 4.46 -1.90
N GLY A 68 1.06 5.14 -2.35
CA GLY A 68 0.58 5.03 -3.74
C GLY A 68 -0.30 3.83 -3.98
N PHE A 69 -1.49 3.85 -3.39
CA PHE A 69 -2.51 2.83 -3.65
C PHE A 69 -3.01 2.87 -5.10
N ALA A 70 -3.27 1.70 -5.66
CA ALA A 70 -4.16 1.53 -6.81
C ALA A 70 -4.95 0.22 -6.68
N PHE A 71 -6.07 0.10 -7.38
CA PHE A 71 -6.95 -1.07 -7.32
C PHE A 71 -7.39 -1.47 -8.72
N ASP A 72 -7.37 -2.77 -9.02
CA ASP A 72 -7.89 -3.29 -10.28
C ASP A 72 -9.33 -3.80 -10.16
N GLY A 73 -9.99 -4.03 -11.30
CA GLY A 73 -11.33 -4.62 -11.36
C GLY A 73 -11.39 -6.10 -10.94
N ARG A 74 -10.26 -6.72 -10.59
CA ARG A 74 -10.18 -8.11 -10.10
C ARG A 74 -10.04 -8.16 -8.57
N GLY A 75 -10.09 -7.01 -7.91
CA GLY A 75 -10.01 -6.89 -6.46
C GLY A 75 -8.59 -7.04 -5.91
N HIS A 76 -7.56 -6.73 -6.69
CA HIS A 76 -6.20 -6.57 -6.15
C HIS A 76 -5.94 -5.13 -5.73
N MET A 77 -5.15 -5.00 -4.68
CA MET A 77 -4.52 -3.75 -4.25
C MET A 77 -3.06 -3.74 -4.70
N PHE A 78 -2.64 -2.61 -5.26
CA PHE A 78 -1.25 -2.28 -5.55
C PHE A 78 -0.77 -1.23 -4.56
N ILE A 79 0.49 -1.34 -4.14
CA ILE A 79 1.15 -0.36 -3.27
C ILE A 79 2.61 -0.20 -3.69
N GLY A 80 3.07 1.04 -3.74
CA GLY A 80 4.46 1.36 -3.96
C GLY A 80 5.28 1.27 -2.67
N LEU A 81 6.55 0.88 -2.80
CA LEU A 81 7.60 1.01 -1.81
C LEU A 81 8.69 1.88 -2.45
N GLY A 82 9.07 2.98 -1.79
CA GLY A 82 10.24 3.74 -2.22
C GLY A 82 11.55 2.98 -2.05
N GLU A 83 12.65 3.57 -2.50
CA GLU A 83 13.96 2.91 -2.56
C GLU A 83 14.55 2.46 -1.21
N ASN A 84 13.92 2.86 -0.09
CA ASN A 84 14.22 2.41 1.26
C ASN A 84 15.72 2.59 1.66
N LEU A 85 16.37 3.64 1.18
CA LEU A 85 17.81 3.92 1.33
C LEU A 85 18.72 2.82 0.79
N GLY A 86 18.21 1.99 -0.13
CA GLY A 86 18.84 0.75 -0.56
C GLY A 86 19.03 -0.30 0.56
N ALA A 87 18.47 -0.07 1.75
CA ALA A 87 18.64 -0.96 2.88
C ALA A 87 17.84 -2.26 2.69
N ASN A 88 18.35 -3.35 3.29
CA ASN A 88 17.63 -4.61 3.34
C ASN A 88 16.27 -4.45 4.03
N TYR A 89 15.27 -5.13 3.51
CA TYR A 89 13.93 -5.11 4.08
C TYR A 89 13.18 -6.42 3.88
N LYS A 90 12.09 -6.56 4.63
CA LYS A 90 11.05 -7.56 4.42
C LYS A 90 9.69 -6.86 4.37
N LEU A 91 8.93 -7.11 3.30
CA LEU A 91 7.51 -6.77 3.23
C LEU A 91 6.69 -8.02 3.53
N ILE A 92 5.83 -7.91 4.55
CA ILE A 92 5.11 -9.03 5.13
C ILE A 92 3.61 -8.80 4.98
N GLY A 93 2.93 -9.75 4.34
CA GLY A 93 1.48 -9.83 4.20
C GLY A 93 0.80 -10.32 5.47
N SER A 94 -0.51 -10.13 5.55
CA SER A 94 -1.32 -10.55 6.70
C SER A 94 -1.41 -12.08 6.85
N ASP A 95 -1.20 -12.81 5.76
CA ASP A 95 -1.12 -14.28 5.71
C ASP A 95 0.30 -14.83 6.03
N GLY A 96 1.25 -13.95 6.37
CA GLY A 96 2.64 -14.30 6.64
C GLY A 96 3.54 -14.39 5.39
N THR A 97 2.99 -14.22 4.19
CA THR A 97 3.79 -14.14 2.96
C THR A 97 4.83 -13.04 3.10
N THR A 98 6.11 -13.38 2.94
CA THR A 98 7.23 -12.46 3.15
C THR A 98 8.05 -12.33 1.89
N LEU A 99 8.23 -11.10 1.41
CA LEU A 99 9.12 -10.76 0.30
C LEU A 99 10.29 -9.94 0.84
N ALA A 100 11.52 -10.30 0.47
CA ALA A 100 12.73 -9.62 0.92
C ALA A 100 13.43 -8.94 -0.25
N GLY A 101 14.00 -7.78 0.02
CA GLY A 101 14.76 -6.99 -0.95
C GLY A 101 15.85 -6.15 -0.27
N GLY A 102 16.58 -5.40 -1.07
CA GLY A 102 17.67 -4.50 -0.71
C GLY A 102 18.49 -4.10 -1.95
N GLY A 103 18.60 -2.80 -2.21
CA GLY A 103 19.44 -2.24 -3.26
C GLY A 103 18.87 -2.25 -4.69
N GLU A 104 17.71 -2.89 -4.93
CA GLU A 104 17.05 -2.92 -6.25
C GLU A 104 16.28 -1.64 -6.61
N GLY A 105 16.25 -0.66 -5.70
CA GLY A 105 15.46 0.55 -5.79
C GLY A 105 14.05 0.37 -5.20
N GLY A 106 13.16 1.28 -5.56
CA GLY A 106 11.74 1.22 -5.22
C GLY A 106 11.01 0.15 -6.03
N ASN A 107 9.85 -0.25 -5.51
CA ASN A 107 9.10 -1.42 -5.95
C ASN A 107 7.60 -1.14 -5.98
N ILE A 108 6.88 -1.96 -6.74
CA ILE A 108 5.43 -2.07 -6.67
C ILE A 108 5.08 -3.50 -6.29
N TYR A 109 4.19 -3.62 -5.32
CA TYR A 109 3.65 -4.88 -4.84
C TYR A 109 2.17 -4.99 -5.16
N ARG A 110 1.69 -6.22 -5.29
CA ARG A 110 0.28 -6.57 -5.47
C ARG A 110 -0.15 -7.55 -4.38
N CYS A 111 -1.31 -7.34 -3.76
CA CYS A 111 -1.91 -8.26 -2.80
C CYS A 111 -3.45 -8.14 -2.83
N ARG A 112 -4.15 -8.96 -2.05
CA ARG A 112 -5.55 -8.72 -1.72
C ARG A 112 -5.67 -7.55 -0.73
N PRO A 113 -6.82 -6.84 -0.67
CA PRO A 113 -7.00 -5.73 0.26
C PRO A 113 -6.92 -6.13 1.75
N ASP A 114 -7.04 -7.42 2.07
CA ASP A 114 -6.81 -7.95 3.42
C ASP A 114 -5.33 -8.22 3.73
N GLY A 115 -4.44 -8.08 2.74
CA GLY A 115 -2.99 -8.27 2.86
C GLY A 115 -2.49 -9.64 2.44
N SER A 116 -3.38 -10.55 2.03
CA SER A 116 -3.03 -11.89 1.57
C SER A 116 -2.53 -11.91 0.11
N GLU A 117 -1.92 -13.02 -0.30
CA GLU A 117 -1.42 -13.25 -1.66
C GLU A 117 -0.42 -12.17 -2.14
N LEU A 118 0.43 -11.70 -1.22
CA LEU A 118 1.43 -10.68 -1.52
C LEU A 118 2.43 -11.16 -2.60
N LYS A 119 2.57 -10.37 -3.66
CA LYS A 119 3.44 -10.65 -4.81
C LYS A 119 4.21 -9.41 -5.22
N TRP A 120 5.43 -9.64 -5.67
CA TRP A 120 6.22 -8.62 -6.36
C TRP A 120 5.60 -8.36 -7.73
N PHE A 121 5.42 -7.08 -8.07
CA PHE A 121 4.82 -6.70 -9.36
C PHE A 121 5.83 -6.01 -10.28
N ALA A 122 6.60 -5.04 -9.76
CA ALA A 122 7.64 -4.36 -10.52
C ALA A 122 8.75 -3.83 -9.60
N THR A 123 9.94 -3.59 -10.16
CA THR A 123 11.13 -3.06 -9.47
C THR A 123 11.81 -1.96 -10.28
N GLY A 124 12.72 -1.22 -9.66
CA GLY A 124 13.60 -0.25 -10.33
C GLY A 124 13.08 1.18 -10.33
N PHE A 125 12.16 1.50 -9.42
CA PHE A 125 11.67 2.87 -9.21
C PHE A 125 12.59 3.64 -8.24
N TRP A 126 12.36 4.94 -8.09
CA TRP A 126 12.81 5.67 -6.90
C TRP A 126 11.73 5.64 -5.82
N ASN A 127 10.55 6.24 -6.09
CA ASN A 127 9.41 6.37 -5.20
C ASN A 127 8.08 6.32 -5.99
N PRO A 128 7.51 5.12 -6.26
CA PRO A 128 6.27 4.96 -7.03
C PRO A 128 5.03 5.24 -6.15
N HIS A 129 4.85 6.49 -5.72
CA HIS A 129 3.89 6.88 -4.68
C HIS A 129 2.54 7.38 -5.20
N ALA A 130 2.33 7.41 -6.51
CA ALA A 130 1.03 7.69 -7.11
C ALA A 130 0.82 6.74 -8.29
N SER A 131 -0.20 5.89 -8.18
CA SER A 131 -0.50 4.86 -9.18
C SER A 131 -2.00 4.84 -9.49
N CYS A 132 -2.36 4.40 -10.69
CA CYS A 132 -3.74 4.12 -11.06
C CYS A 132 -3.81 2.91 -11.98
N VAL A 133 -4.95 2.21 -11.94
CA VAL A 133 -5.25 1.13 -12.87
C VAL A 133 -6.38 1.57 -13.78
N ASP A 134 -6.27 1.30 -15.06
CA ASP A 134 -7.35 1.58 -16.01
C ASP A 134 -8.35 0.43 -16.17
N THR A 135 -9.37 0.65 -16.99
CA THR A 135 -10.42 -0.35 -17.25
C THR A 135 -9.92 -1.61 -17.95
N PHE A 136 -8.73 -1.59 -18.55
CA PHE A 136 -8.10 -2.75 -19.18
C PHE A 136 -7.15 -3.50 -18.22
N GLY A 137 -7.01 -3.03 -16.97
CA GLY A 137 -6.12 -3.63 -15.97
C GLY A 137 -4.66 -3.20 -16.10
N ARG A 138 -4.35 -2.14 -16.84
CA ARG A 138 -2.98 -1.61 -16.98
C ARG A 138 -2.66 -0.68 -15.81
N LEU A 139 -1.45 -0.79 -15.25
CA LEU A 139 -1.01 0.01 -14.09
C LEU A 139 -0.10 1.16 -14.53
N PHE A 140 -0.50 2.40 -14.27
CA PHE A 140 0.32 3.57 -14.49
C PHE A 140 0.86 4.05 -13.16
N SER A 141 2.15 4.40 -13.09
CA SER A 141 2.76 4.92 -11.87
C SER A 141 3.64 6.14 -12.16
N VAL A 142 3.54 7.14 -11.31
CA VAL A 142 4.44 8.28 -11.30
C VAL A 142 5.53 8.00 -10.28
N ASP A 143 6.78 8.05 -10.74
CA ASP A 143 7.94 7.95 -9.88
C ASP A 143 8.67 9.30 -9.87
N LYS A 144 9.11 9.72 -8.67
CA LYS A 144 9.67 11.05 -8.37
C LYS A 144 10.83 11.45 -9.29
N ILE A 145 11.56 10.48 -9.85
CA ILE A 145 12.70 10.73 -10.73
C ILE A 145 12.41 10.34 -12.20
N ARG A 146 11.39 9.50 -12.47
CA ARG A 146 10.99 9.08 -13.82
C ARG A 146 9.49 8.76 -13.86
N THR A 147 8.75 9.15 -14.90
CA THR A 147 7.43 8.57 -15.14
C THR A 147 7.59 7.16 -15.73
N ALA A 148 6.94 6.16 -15.14
CA ALA A 148 7.01 4.78 -15.61
C ALA A 148 5.61 4.26 -15.97
N CYS A 149 5.42 3.87 -17.23
CA CYS A 149 4.24 3.13 -17.65
C CYS A 149 4.54 1.63 -17.50
N LEU A 150 3.76 0.93 -16.67
CA LEU A 150 3.92 -0.51 -16.46
C LEU A 150 2.73 -1.24 -17.06
N ARG A 151 3.00 -2.27 -17.84
CA ARG A 151 1.93 -3.16 -18.30
C ARG A 151 1.86 -4.33 -17.33
N ALA A 152 0.77 -4.44 -16.56
CA ALA A 152 0.41 -5.69 -15.93
C ALA A 152 0.12 -6.71 -17.04
N ALA A 153 0.81 -7.85 -17.02
CA ALA A 153 0.46 -9.01 -17.83
C ALA A 153 -0.70 -9.79 -17.19
#